data_AF-A0A0M0F5E9-F1
#
_entry.id   AF-A0A0M0F5E9-F1
#
_cell.length_a   1.000
_cell.length_b   1.000
_cell.length_c   1.000
_cell.angle_alpha   90.00
_cell.angle_beta   90.00
_cell.angle_gamma   90.00
#
_symmetry.space_group_name_H-M   'P 1'
#
loop_
_entity.id
_entity.type
_entity.pdbx_description
1 polymer ?
#
loop_
_entity_poly.entity_id
_entity_poly.type
_entity_poly.pdbx_seq_one_letter_code
_entity_poly.pdbx_strand_id
1 'polypeptide(L)'
;MPELEDLGDLLSPTLDLPVAGKVYHVPSPPALVGLRLQAAWAITHARRAGTTPKSRYLELLADDDGATTLEQDALGPVHDELLADGVSVDVLNHAGFTAYLWVVAGEQAARAYWAAPLGKALTRPLPSTSTSTGAASTTRSRASSSGTRSRRSSKRGSMPPASG
;
A
#
# COMPACT_ATOMS: atom_id res chain seq x y z
N MET A 1 -3.72 -20.14 -24.68
CA MET A 1 -3.86 -19.18 -23.55
C MET A 1 -2.50 -18.61 -23.26
N PRO A 2 -2.35 -17.32 -22.88
CA PRO A 2 -1.05 -16.82 -22.48
C PRO A 2 -0.58 -17.56 -21.22
N GLU A 3 0.67 -18.03 -21.26
CA GLU A 3 1.37 -18.59 -20.10
C GLU A 3 1.93 -17.44 -19.28
N LEU A 4 1.72 -17.47 -17.97
CA LEU A 4 2.18 -16.42 -17.05
C LEU A 4 3.57 -16.79 -16.52
N GLU A 5 4.38 -15.78 -16.22
CA GLU A 5 5.69 -15.93 -15.56
C GLU A 5 5.53 -16.53 -14.15
N ASP A 6 6.58 -17.18 -13.64
CA ASP A 6 6.57 -17.78 -12.31
C ASP A 6 6.36 -16.71 -11.23
N LEU A 7 5.53 -17.02 -10.23
CA LEU A 7 5.20 -16.08 -9.16
C LEU A 7 6.39 -15.73 -8.28
N GLY A 8 7.37 -16.63 -8.13
CA GLY A 8 8.59 -16.40 -7.37
C GLY A 8 9.50 -15.35 -8.00
N ASP A 9 9.48 -15.24 -9.33
CA ASP A 9 10.27 -14.23 -10.06
C ASP A 9 9.62 -12.84 -10.01
N LEU A 10 8.30 -12.79 -9.80
CA LEU A 10 7.52 -11.55 -9.76
C LEU A 10 7.37 -10.95 -8.36
N LEU A 11 7.36 -11.77 -7.32
CA LEU A 11 7.13 -11.32 -5.94
C LEU A 11 8.47 -11.10 -5.22
N SER A 12 8.73 -9.89 -4.72
CA SER A 12 9.81 -9.64 -3.76
C SER A 12 9.43 -10.26 -2.40
N PRO A 13 10.02 -11.40 -2.00
CA PRO A 13 9.51 -12.17 -0.87
C PRO A 13 10.03 -11.64 0.47
N THR A 14 10.80 -10.57 0.47
CA THR A 14 11.50 -10.05 1.65
C THR A 14 11.35 -8.54 1.79
N LEU A 15 11.22 -8.08 3.04
CA LEU A 15 11.26 -6.68 3.43
C LEU A 15 12.56 -6.40 4.19
N ASP A 16 13.33 -5.43 3.70
CA ASP A 16 14.59 -5.03 4.32
C ASP A 16 14.36 -3.90 5.34
N LEU A 17 14.73 -4.15 6.60
CA LEU A 17 14.60 -3.22 7.71
C LEU A 17 15.98 -2.80 8.24
N PRO A 18 16.47 -1.59 7.94
CA PRO A 18 17.75 -1.11 8.46
C PRO A 18 17.62 -0.59 9.90
N VAL A 19 18.16 -1.33 10.87
CA VAL A 19 18.13 -0.97 12.30
C VAL A 19 19.55 -0.97 12.87
N ALA A 20 19.94 0.15 13.50
CA ALA A 20 21.23 0.29 14.19
C ALA A 20 22.48 -0.11 13.35
N GLY A 21 22.44 0.09 12.03
CA GLY A 21 23.54 -0.25 11.13
C GLY A 21 23.55 -1.70 10.62
N LYS A 22 22.59 -2.53 11.06
CA LYS A 22 22.31 -3.87 10.52
C LYS A 22 21.05 -3.83 9.66
N VAL A 23 21.02 -4.61 8.59
CA VAL A 23 19.80 -4.81 7.77
C VAL A 23 19.20 -6.16 8.12
N TYR A 24 17.95 -6.16 8.55
CA TYR A 24 17.19 -7.37 8.83
C TYR A 24 16.30 -7.70 7.63
N HIS A 25 16.30 -8.96 7.21
CA HIS A 25 15.53 -9.44 6.07
C HIS A 25 14.28 -10.17 6.55
N VAL A 26 13.16 -9.47 6.59
CA VAL A 26 11.87 -10.03 7.03
C VAL A 26 11.28 -10.85 5.88
N PRO A 27 11.07 -12.16 6.04
CA PRO A 27 10.43 -12.98 5.01
C PRO A 27 8.93 -12.67 4.95
N SER A 28 8.33 -12.89 3.78
CA SER A 28 6.87 -12.91 3.65
C SER A 28 6.31 -13.98 4.61
N PRO A 29 5.28 -13.65 5.41
CA PRO A 29 4.72 -14.62 6.33
C PRO A 29 4.07 -15.79 5.56
N PRO A 30 3.95 -16.97 6.20
CA PRO A 30 3.14 -18.06 5.67
C PRO A 30 1.72 -17.59 5.35
N ALA A 31 1.10 -18.17 4.32
CA ALA A 31 -0.19 -17.69 3.81
C ALA A 31 -1.28 -17.57 4.88
N LEU A 32 -1.40 -18.54 5.79
CA LEU A 32 -2.38 -18.50 6.87
C LEU A 32 -2.14 -17.32 7.83
N VAL A 33 -0.88 -17.07 8.19
CA VAL A 33 -0.48 -15.92 9.02
C VAL A 33 -0.80 -14.62 8.29
N GLY A 34 -0.43 -14.52 7.01
CA GLY A 34 -0.77 -13.36 6.16
C GLY A 34 -2.27 -13.07 6.10
N LEU A 35 -3.11 -14.11 5.96
CA LEU A 35 -4.56 -13.98 5.97
C LEU A 35 -5.08 -13.50 7.33
N ARG A 36 -4.51 -13.96 8.45
CA ARG A 36 -4.85 -13.48 9.80
C ARG A 36 -4.51 -12.01 9.97
N LEU A 37 -3.31 -11.58 9.55
CA LEU A 37 -2.91 -10.17 9.56
C LEU A 37 -3.88 -9.31 8.73
N GLN A 38 -4.29 -9.78 7.55
CA GLN A 38 -5.29 -9.11 6.72
C GLN A 38 -6.67 -9.05 7.38
N ALA A 39 -7.09 -10.10 8.07
CA ALA A 39 -8.34 -10.10 8.84
C ALA A 39 -8.30 -9.09 9.98
N ALA A 40 -7.20 -9.01 10.74
CA ALA A 40 -7.00 -8.02 11.79
C ALA A 40 -7.08 -6.58 11.25
N TRP A 41 -6.47 -6.33 10.08
CA TRP A 41 -6.56 -5.05 9.38
C TRP A 41 -7.99 -4.72 8.98
N ALA A 42 -8.70 -5.66 8.35
CA ALA A 42 -10.07 -5.48 7.90
C ALA A 42 -11.04 -5.21 9.08
N ILE A 43 -10.87 -5.90 10.21
CA ILE A 43 -11.65 -5.67 11.43
C ILE A 43 -11.40 -4.26 11.95
N THR A 44 -10.14 -3.84 12.07
CA THR A 44 -9.77 -2.49 12.50
C THR A 44 -10.39 -1.43 11.61
N HIS A 45 -10.35 -1.63 10.28
CA HIS A 45 -10.92 -0.71 9.33
C HIS A 45 -12.45 -0.62 9.42
N ALA A 46 -13.13 -1.77 9.55
CA ALA A 46 -14.58 -1.82 9.70
C ALA A 46 -15.03 -1.09 10.96
N ARG A 47 -14.35 -1.31 12.09
CA ARG A 47 -14.62 -0.63 13.37
C ARG A 47 -14.43 0.88 13.26
N ARG A 48 -13.33 1.34 12.63
CA ARG A 48 -13.08 2.76 12.39
C ARG A 48 -14.14 3.41 11.50
N ALA A 49 -14.67 2.66 10.54
CA ALA A 49 -15.75 3.12 9.67
C ALA A 49 -17.15 3.02 10.31
N GLY A 50 -17.27 2.54 11.55
CA GLY A 50 -18.57 2.32 12.21
C GLY A 50 -19.40 1.19 11.58
N THR A 51 -18.74 0.25 10.90
CA THR A 51 -19.37 -0.89 10.23
C THR A 51 -19.07 -2.20 10.96
N THR A 52 -19.92 -3.21 10.76
CA THR A 52 -19.70 -4.54 11.34
C THR A 52 -18.66 -5.31 10.51
N PRO A 53 -17.59 -5.84 11.12
CA PRO A 53 -16.64 -6.72 10.44
C PRO A 53 -17.34 -7.97 9.86
N LYS A 54 -16.86 -8.48 8.73
CA LYS A 54 -17.38 -9.73 8.15
C LYS A 54 -17.04 -10.92 9.06
N SER A 55 -17.99 -11.84 9.25
CA SER A 55 -17.83 -13.00 10.16
C SER A 55 -16.57 -13.83 9.87
N ARG A 56 -16.29 -14.09 8.58
CA ARG A 56 -15.08 -14.81 8.14
C ARG A 56 -13.76 -14.24 8.68
N TYR A 57 -13.69 -12.92 8.92
CA TYR A 57 -12.47 -12.29 9.46
C TYR A 57 -12.38 -12.50 10.98
N LEU A 58 -13.53 -12.54 11.67
CA LEU A 58 -13.60 -12.85 13.09
C LEU A 58 -13.27 -14.33 13.34
N GLU A 59 -13.79 -15.23 12.51
CA GLU A 59 -13.50 -16.66 12.55
C GLU A 59 -11.98 -16.92 12.40
N LEU A 60 -11.35 -16.29 11.40
CA LEU A 60 -9.92 -16.48 11.16
C LEU A 60 -9.03 -16.01 12.32
N LEU A 61 -9.43 -14.96 13.04
CA LEU A 61 -8.75 -14.50 14.26
C LEU A 61 -9.07 -15.37 15.49
N ALA A 62 -10.27 -15.95 15.56
CA ALA A 62 -10.67 -16.79 16.68
C ALA A 62 -9.95 -18.16 16.67
N ASP A 63 -9.54 -18.63 15.49
CA ASP A 63 -8.73 -19.84 15.32
C ASP A 63 -7.25 -19.64 15.70
N ASP A 64 -6.86 -18.43 16.11
CA ASP A 64 -5.54 -18.12 16.62
C ASP A 64 -5.47 -18.41 18.14
N ASP A 65 -4.43 -19.10 18.58
CA ASP A 65 -4.24 -19.44 20.00
C ASP A 65 -3.66 -18.26 20.81
N GLY A 66 -3.34 -17.15 20.15
CA GLY A 66 -2.78 -15.96 20.77
C GLY A 66 -1.36 -16.15 21.30
N ALA A 67 -0.64 -17.18 20.85
CA ALA A 67 0.74 -17.43 21.26
C ALA A 67 1.70 -16.32 20.82
N THR A 68 1.37 -15.60 19.75
CA THR A 68 2.16 -14.53 19.16
C THR A 68 1.34 -13.25 18.99
N THR A 69 2.03 -12.10 18.98
CA THR A 69 1.40 -10.82 18.60
C THR A 69 1.38 -10.65 17.08
N LEU A 70 0.57 -9.71 16.57
CA LEU A 70 0.52 -9.40 15.14
C LEU A 70 1.87 -8.91 14.59
N GLU A 71 2.63 -8.19 15.41
CA GLU A 71 3.98 -7.72 15.09
C GLU A 71 4.98 -8.89 15.00
N GLN A 72 4.87 -9.86 15.92
CA GLN A 72 5.66 -11.09 15.91
C GLN A 72 5.38 -11.91 14.65
N ASP A 73 4.11 -12.11 14.33
CA ASP A 73 3.66 -12.81 13.12
C ASP A 73 4.14 -12.13 11.84
N ALA A 74 4.16 -10.80 11.82
CA ALA A 74 4.62 -10.04 10.66
C ALA A 74 6.14 -10.05 10.49
N LEU A 75 6.91 -10.05 11.58
CA LEU A 75 8.37 -10.11 11.55
C LEU A 75 8.91 -11.54 11.35
N GLY A 76 8.15 -12.54 11.80
CA GLY A 76 8.59 -13.93 11.84
C GLY A 76 9.93 -14.07 12.61
N PRO A 77 10.94 -14.76 12.05
CA PRO A 77 12.20 -15.02 12.75
C PRO A 77 12.99 -13.74 13.11
N VAL A 78 12.77 -12.64 12.38
CA VAL A 78 13.44 -11.35 12.65
C VAL A 78 13.04 -10.78 14.01
N HIS A 79 11.88 -11.13 14.54
CA HIS A 79 11.48 -10.71 15.88
C HIS A 79 12.50 -11.18 16.94
N ASP A 80 12.90 -12.44 16.88
CA ASP A 80 13.84 -13.02 17.85
C ASP A 80 15.26 -12.49 17.63
N GLU A 81 15.64 -12.22 16.38
CA GLU A 81 16.92 -11.56 16.06
C GLU A 81 17.00 -10.16 16.66
N LEU A 82 15.93 -9.36 16.53
CA LEU A 82 15.87 -8.01 17.10
C LEU A 82 15.96 -8.04 18.63
N LEU A 83 15.28 -8.99 19.28
CA LEU A 83 15.36 -9.19 20.73
C LEU A 83 16.77 -9.61 21.17
N ALA A 84 17.40 -10.54 20.43
CA ALA A 84 18.76 -10.99 20.72
C ALA A 84 19.80 -9.86 20.56
N ASP A 85 19.59 -8.97 19.60
CA ASP A 85 20.43 -7.78 19.38
C ASP A 85 20.15 -6.64 20.39
N GLY A 86 19.17 -6.82 21.29
CA GLY A 86 18.90 -5.90 22.39
C GLY A 86 18.30 -4.56 21.95
N VAL A 87 17.56 -4.53 20.85
CA VAL A 87 16.90 -3.29 20.39
C VAL A 87 15.85 -2.79 21.39
N SER A 88 15.60 -1.49 21.41
CA SER A 88 14.56 -0.93 22.29
C SER A 88 13.17 -1.36 21.84
N VAL A 89 12.22 -1.36 22.79
CA VAL A 89 10.80 -1.64 22.51
C VAL A 89 10.22 -0.72 21.43
N ASP A 90 10.62 0.56 21.41
CA ASP A 90 10.17 1.50 20.38
C ASP A 90 10.64 1.10 18.98
N VAL A 91 11.88 0.63 18.86
CA VAL A 91 12.45 0.13 17.60
C VAL A 91 11.77 -1.17 17.18
N LEU A 92 11.56 -2.10 18.12
CA LEU A 92 10.86 -3.36 17.87
C LEU A 92 9.43 -3.10 17.37
N ASN A 93 8.69 -2.22 18.03
CA ASN A 93 7.33 -1.84 17.64
C ASN A 93 7.30 -1.15 16.27
N HIS A 94 8.25 -0.25 16.00
CA HIS A 94 8.33 0.43 14.70
C HIS A 94 8.63 -0.55 13.56
N ALA A 95 9.57 -1.47 13.77
CA ALA A 95 9.89 -2.54 12.83
C ALA A 95 8.69 -3.47 12.62
N GLY A 96 8.07 -3.94 13.70
CA GLY A 96 6.90 -4.82 13.67
C GLY A 96 5.71 -4.22 12.94
N PHE A 97 5.38 -2.96 13.23
CA PHE A 97 4.28 -2.27 12.56
C PHE A 97 4.58 -1.98 11.08
N THR A 98 5.85 -1.76 10.73
CA THR A 98 6.28 -1.60 9.34
C THR A 98 6.11 -2.91 8.57
N ALA A 99 6.54 -4.04 9.15
CA ALA A 99 6.35 -5.36 8.56
C ALA A 99 4.86 -5.70 8.41
N TYR A 100 4.05 -5.40 9.42
CA TYR A 100 2.61 -5.57 9.36
C TYR A 100 1.97 -4.78 8.20
N LEU A 101 2.32 -3.50 8.06
CA LEU A 101 1.83 -2.65 6.96
C LEU A 101 2.30 -3.12 5.59
N TRP A 102 3.51 -3.66 5.48
CA TRP A 102 4.00 -4.26 4.25
C TRP A 102 3.10 -5.40 3.80
N VAL A 103 2.73 -6.30 4.73
CA VAL A 103 1.87 -7.46 4.42
C VAL A 103 0.44 -7.04 4.04
N VAL A 104 -0.17 -6.12 4.78
CA VAL A 104 -1.60 -5.82 4.62
C VAL A 104 -1.91 -4.66 3.66
N ALA A 105 -0.95 -3.77 3.43
CA ALA A 105 -1.13 -2.55 2.63
C ALA A 105 -0.03 -2.34 1.57
N GLY A 106 1.02 -3.16 1.56
CA GLY A 106 2.09 -3.15 0.55
C GLY A 106 3.27 -2.24 0.89
N GLU A 107 4.31 -2.33 0.06
CA GLU A 107 5.62 -1.66 0.24
C GLU A 107 5.50 -0.14 0.40
N GLN A 108 4.63 0.51 -0.36
CA GLN A 108 4.48 1.97 -0.29
C GLN A 108 3.96 2.42 1.08
N ALA A 109 3.02 1.69 1.68
CA ALA A 109 2.49 1.99 3.00
C ALA A 109 3.54 1.74 4.09
N ALA A 110 4.28 0.64 3.98
CA ALA A 110 5.38 0.31 4.88
C ALA A 110 6.47 1.39 4.85
N ARG A 111 6.93 1.80 3.66
CA ARG A 111 7.93 2.87 3.50
C ARG A 111 7.46 4.21 4.06
N ALA A 112 6.18 4.54 3.85
CA ALA A 112 5.60 5.77 4.38
C ALA A 112 5.56 5.79 5.91
N TYR A 113 5.25 4.64 6.54
CA TYR A 113 5.31 4.50 7.99
C TYR A 113 6.75 4.49 8.51
N TRP A 114 7.65 3.76 7.85
CA TRP A 114 9.06 3.67 8.23
C TRP A 114 9.74 5.04 8.30
N ALA A 115 9.46 5.92 7.33
CA ALA A 115 9.98 7.28 7.29
C ALA A 115 9.30 8.25 8.28
N ALA A 116 8.20 7.85 8.93
CA ALA A 116 7.53 8.68 9.91
C ALA A 116 8.34 8.69 11.24
N PRO A 117 8.39 9.83 11.95
CA PRO A 117 9.05 9.89 13.25
C PRO A 117 8.40 8.94 14.25
N LEU A 118 9.23 8.20 15.01
CA LEU A 118 8.82 7.35 16.14
C LEU A 118 7.84 8.11 17.05
N GLY A 119 6.67 7.50 17.32
CA GLY A 119 5.64 8.08 18.20
C GLY A 119 4.59 8.99 17.51
N LYS A 120 4.68 9.23 16.19
CA LYS A 120 3.58 9.84 15.43
C LYS A 120 2.81 8.78 14.66
N ALA A 121 1.70 8.32 15.24
CA ALA A 121 0.71 7.55 14.49
C ALA A 121 0.37 8.28 13.18
N LEU A 122 0.36 7.57 12.05
CA LEU A 122 -0.14 8.11 10.78
C LEU A 122 -1.63 8.47 10.98
N THR A 123 -1.90 9.72 11.36
CA THR A 123 -3.24 10.30 11.44
C THR A 123 -3.83 10.58 10.05
N ARG A 124 -3.05 10.33 8.98
CA ARG A 124 -3.53 10.44 7.61
C ARG A 124 -4.12 9.11 7.16
N PRO A 125 -5.36 9.09 6.65
CA PRO A 125 -5.89 7.91 5.96
C PRO A 125 -4.88 7.51 4.86
N LEU A 126 -4.42 6.26 4.90
CA LEU A 126 -3.70 5.70 3.77
C LEU A 126 -4.68 5.74 2.57
N PRO A 127 -4.25 6.24 1.40
CA PRO A 127 -5.09 6.18 0.21
C PRO A 127 -5.50 4.72 -0.01
N SER A 128 -6.77 4.46 -0.32
CA SER A 128 -7.20 3.09 -0.58
C SER A 128 -6.34 2.55 -1.72
N THR A 129 -5.56 1.51 -1.47
CA THR A 129 -4.73 0.88 -2.48
C THR A 129 -5.67 0.24 -3.51
N SER A 130 -6.06 1.01 -4.52
CA SER A 130 -6.51 0.42 -5.77
C SER A 130 -5.30 -0.29 -6.34
N THR A 131 -5.37 -1.60 -6.46
CA THR A 131 -4.39 -2.41 -7.19
C THR A 131 -4.25 -1.83 -8.60
N SER A 132 -3.25 -0.98 -8.80
CA SER A 132 -2.82 -0.56 -10.13
C SER A 132 -1.94 -1.67 -10.66
N THR A 133 -2.55 -2.68 -11.28
CA THR A 133 -1.85 -3.54 -12.22
C THR A 133 -1.29 -2.65 -13.33
N GLY A 134 0.03 -2.49 -13.33
CA GLY A 134 0.75 -1.79 -14.38
C GLY A 134 0.54 -2.49 -15.71
N ALA A 135 -0.42 -2.01 -16.49
CA ALA A 135 -0.53 -2.33 -17.90
C ALA A 135 0.40 -1.40 -18.69
N ALA A 136 1.56 -1.95 -19.04
CA ALA A 136 2.34 -1.68 -20.25
C ALA A 136 2.52 -0.21 -20.68
N SER A 137 3.65 0.37 -20.27
CA SER A 137 4.32 1.41 -21.05
C SER A 137 4.89 0.79 -22.33
N THR A 138 4.16 0.88 -23.45
CA THR A 138 4.79 0.89 -24.78
C THR A 138 4.22 2.03 -25.62
N THR A 139 5.09 2.98 -25.89
CA THR A 139 4.89 4.19 -26.69
C THR A 139 4.48 3.88 -28.14
N ARG A 140 3.46 4.58 -28.65
CA ARG A 140 3.54 5.17 -30.00
C ARG A 140 2.85 6.53 -30.03
N SER A 141 3.67 7.57 -30.00
CA SER A 141 3.30 8.94 -30.37
C SER A 141 2.72 8.93 -31.79
N ARG A 142 1.46 9.31 -31.94
CA ARG A 142 0.87 9.53 -33.26
C ARG A 142 1.15 10.97 -33.66
N ALA A 143 2.02 11.10 -34.67
CA ALA A 143 2.49 12.34 -35.23
C ALA A 143 1.35 13.29 -35.63
N SER A 144 1.57 14.56 -35.29
CA SER A 144 0.85 15.72 -35.83
C SER A 144 1.30 15.96 -37.28
N SER A 145 0.35 15.95 -38.22
CA SER A 145 0.33 16.82 -39.40
C SER A 145 -0.79 16.40 -40.34
N SER A 146 -1.70 17.32 -40.63
CA SER A 146 -2.09 17.69 -42.00
C SER A 146 -3.34 18.56 -41.92
N GLY A 147 -3.24 19.75 -42.48
CA GLY A 147 -4.15 20.85 -42.24
C GLY A 147 -5.52 20.70 -42.92
N THR A 148 -6.46 21.52 -42.45
CA THR A 148 -7.44 22.13 -43.34
C THR A 148 -7.62 23.59 -42.91
N ARG A 149 -7.00 24.47 -43.70
CA ARG A 149 -7.40 25.86 -43.87
C ARG A 149 -8.86 25.87 -44.33
N SER A 150 -9.73 26.64 -43.69
CA SER A 150 -10.79 27.32 -44.44
C SER A 150 -11.04 28.74 -43.93
N ARG A 151 -10.84 29.63 -44.90
CA ARG A 151 -11.03 31.08 -45.03
C ARG A 151 -11.90 31.84 -44.01
N ARG A 152 -11.30 32.96 -43.60
CA ARG A 152 -11.87 34.24 -43.18
C ARG A 152 -12.97 34.72 -44.15
N SER A 153 -14.12 35.13 -43.61
CA SER A 153 -15.01 36.10 -44.25
C SER A 153 -15.34 37.21 -43.25
N SER A 154 -15.25 38.44 -43.73
CA SER A 154 -15.30 39.69 -42.97
C SER A 154 -16.44 40.59 -43.45
N LYS A 155 -16.99 41.38 -42.52
CA LYS A 155 -17.64 42.71 -42.60
C LYS A 155 -19.05 42.67 -41.99
N ARG A 156 -19.32 43.33 -40.85
CA ARG A 156 -19.27 44.76 -40.47
C ARG A 156 -20.58 45.47 -40.83
N GLY A 157 -21.26 46.00 -39.80
CA GLY A 157 -22.35 46.97 -39.88
C GLY A 157 -23.23 46.83 -38.63
N SER A 158 -22.99 47.56 -37.53
CA SER A 158 -23.28 48.98 -37.25
C SER A 158 -24.45 49.07 -36.25
N MET A 159 -24.13 49.52 -35.03
CA MET A 159 -25.04 50.25 -34.11
C MET A 159 -25.50 51.57 -34.78
N PRO A 160 -26.38 52.44 -34.20
CA PRO A 160 -27.34 52.35 -33.07
C PRO A 160 -28.74 52.96 -33.52
N PRO A 161 -29.61 53.69 -32.74
CA PRO A 161 -29.77 53.92 -31.29
C PRO A 161 -31.23 53.86 -30.71
N ALA A 162 -31.30 53.91 -29.36
CA ALA A 162 -32.25 54.55 -28.43
C ALA A 162 -33.78 54.71 -28.68
N SER A 163 -34.53 54.49 -27.58
CA SER A 163 -35.72 55.22 -27.06
C SER A 163 -36.98 54.36 -26.88
N GLY A 164 -37.54 54.40 -25.67
CA GLY A 164 -38.78 53.75 -25.23
C GLY A 164 -38.77 53.55 -23.72
#